data_AF-A0A0Q9XJV3-F1
#
_entry.id   AF-A0A0Q9XJV3-F1
#
_cell.length_a   1.000
_cell.length_b   1.000
_cell.length_c   1.000
_cell.angle_alpha   90.00
_cell.angle_beta   90.00
_cell.angle_gamma   90.00
#
_symmetry.space_group_name_H-M   'P 1'
#
loop_
_entity.id
_entity.type
_entity.pdbx_description
1 polymer ?
#
loop_
_entity_poly.entity_id
_entity_poly.type
_entity_poly.pdbx_seq_one_letter_code
_entity_poly.pdbx_strand_id
1 'polypeptide(L)'
;MPKIYVKKPLAGLVIRNRAHKSSIFTSSGIGEPSVHHALIVIFLEFFAWGLLTMPIISTLNRTFPDHTFLMNGLVMGIKGILSFLSAPLIGALSDIWGRKFFLLVTVFFTCMPIPLMCINTWWFFALISISGAFAVTFSVVFAYVADVTTPEERSKAYGLASATFAASLVISPALGNALMDMYGDTLVVALSTAIAVLDVFFILVAVPESLSEKMRPASWGAPISWEQADPFLALRKVGTDKTVLMLCLTVLLSYLPEAGEYSCMFVYLKLKMGFNYVEVSIFIAVVGILSITVQVTLGSFMKVFGAKRTIIVGLALELIQLLWYGLGSQKWMMWSAGVVAALGSITYPAISAFVSLYASPESQGAVQGMITGMRGLCNGLGPAVFGVIFYLFNVDLNADHEAIMNNSHPTNVEKISMHVPGPPFVFGALCVFCAIVVAAFIPEGQQAVLEKKRASLDVQYEIETGHKLPSSLAPLIRSDSLAQL
;
A
#
# COMPACT_ATOMS: atom_id res chain seq x y z
N MET A 1 -70.28 24.62 37.87
CA MET A 1 -69.95 23.31 37.30
C MET A 1 -69.04 23.52 36.09
N PRO A 2 -67.77 23.11 36.14
CA PRO A 2 -66.86 23.26 35.00
C PRO A 2 -67.11 22.13 33.99
N LYS A 3 -67.25 22.49 32.71
CA LYS A 3 -67.38 21.51 31.61
C LYS A 3 -66.01 20.94 31.24
N ILE A 4 -66.00 19.62 31.18
CA ILE A 4 -64.89 18.69 30.96
C ILE A 4 -64.18 18.97 29.63
N TYR A 5 -62.85 19.03 29.69
CA TYR A 5 -61.96 18.99 28.53
C TYR A 5 -62.07 17.65 27.80
N VAL A 6 -62.38 17.67 26.51
CA VAL A 6 -62.20 16.50 25.61
C VAL A 6 -61.14 16.88 24.57
N LYS A 7 -59.93 16.33 24.73
CA LYS A 7 -58.88 16.34 23.70
C LYS A 7 -59.30 15.40 22.57
N LYS A 8 -59.37 15.92 21.33
CA LYS A 8 -59.26 15.11 20.10
C LYS A 8 -57.86 15.30 19.51
N PRO A 9 -57.16 14.24 19.07
CA PRO A 9 -55.88 14.37 18.41
C PRO A 9 -56.13 14.61 16.91
N LEU A 10 -55.62 15.73 16.38
CA LEU A 10 -55.48 15.90 14.94
C LEU A 10 -54.01 15.74 14.61
N ALA A 11 -53.70 14.53 14.15
CA ALA A 11 -52.46 14.17 13.50
C ALA A 11 -52.29 15.02 12.24
N GLY A 12 -51.44 16.04 12.32
CA GLY A 12 -50.87 16.74 11.18
C GLY A 12 -49.41 16.33 11.04
N LEU A 13 -49.17 15.12 10.52
CA LEU A 13 -47.84 14.66 10.14
C LEU A 13 -47.40 15.48 8.91
N VAL A 14 -46.77 16.63 9.14
CA VAL A 14 -46.04 17.34 8.08
C VAL A 14 -44.81 16.49 7.77
N ILE A 15 -44.98 15.54 6.83
CA ILE A 15 -43.88 14.88 6.16
C ILE A 15 -43.19 15.96 5.34
N ARG A 16 -42.21 16.63 5.95
CA ARG A 16 -41.24 17.43 5.24
C ARG A 16 -40.36 16.45 4.47
N ASN A 17 -40.85 16.07 3.29
CA ASN A 17 -40.06 15.37 2.29
C ASN A 17 -38.88 16.28 1.96
N ARG A 18 -37.74 16.06 2.61
CA ARG A 18 -36.45 16.52 2.11
C ARG A 18 -36.21 15.71 0.84
N ALA A 19 -36.81 16.16 -0.26
CA ALA A 19 -36.28 15.86 -1.58
C ALA A 19 -34.82 16.34 -1.53
N HIS A 20 -33.89 15.39 -1.49
CA HIS A 20 -32.52 15.65 -1.85
C HIS A 20 -32.59 16.30 -3.23
N LYS A 21 -32.38 17.62 -3.29
CA LYS A 21 -31.96 18.27 -4.52
C LYS A 21 -30.67 17.56 -4.88
N SER A 22 -30.76 16.63 -5.82
CA SER A 22 -29.62 16.14 -6.58
C SER A 22 -29.01 17.38 -7.22
N SER A 23 -27.98 17.90 -6.57
CA SER A 23 -26.96 18.66 -7.27
C SER A 23 -26.59 17.80 -8.47
N ILE A 24 -26.83 18.31 -9.66
CA ILE A 24 -26.37 17.69 -10.90
C ILE A 24 -24.86 17.69 -10.80
N PHE A 25 -24.30 16.62 -10.25
CA PHE A 25 -22.88 16.36 -10.26
C PHE A 25 -22.53 16.16 -11.73
N THR A 26 -21.89 17.15 -12.33
CA THR A 26 -21.11 16.96 -13.56
C THR A 26 -19.87 16.15 -13.21
N SER A 27 -20.10 14.92 -12.77
CA SER A 27 -19.07 13.90 -12.58
C SER A 27 -18.60 13.49 -13.96
N SER A 28 -17.30 13.55 -14.21
CA SER A 28 -16.70 13.19 -15.49
C SER A 28 -16.72 11.68 -15.78
N GLY A 29 -17.68 10.90 -15.28
CA GLY A 29 -17.71 9.43 -15.39
C GLY A 29 -19.11 8.84 -15.23
N ILE A 30 -19.19 7.51 -15.23
CA ILE A 30 -20.45 6.77 -15.14
C ILE A 30 -20.78 6.54 -13.65
N GLY A 31 -21.85 7.17 -13.17
CA GLY A 31 -22.36 6.95 -11.82
C GLY A 31 -21.61 7.70 -10.72
N GLU A 32 -21.85 7.29 -9.48
CA GLU A 32 -21.24 7.88 -8.28
C GLU A 32 -19.86 7.29 -7.99
N PRO A 33 -18.93 8.09 -7.45
CA PRO A 33 -17.59 7.62 -7.10
C PRO A 33 -17.66 6.52 -6.04
N SER A 34 -17.05 5.39 -6.37
CA SER A 34 -17.16 4.14 -5.59
C SER A 34 -15.84 3.39 -5.60
N VAL A 35 -15.58 2.66 -4.52
CA VAL A 35 -14.42 1.77 -4.34
C VAL A 35 -14.26 0.81 -5.52
N HIS A 36 -15.36 0.29 -6.07
CA HIS A 36 -15.32 -0.66 -7.19
C HIS A 36 -14.55 -0.17 -8.41
N HIS A 37 -14.65 1.12 -8.73
CA HIS A 37 -13.88 1.73 -9.81
C HIS A 37 -12.38 1.60 -9.58
N ALA A 38 -11.93 1.91 -8.37
CA ALA A 38 -10.53 1.81 -7.97
C ALA A 38 -10.02 0.36 -7.96
N LEU A 39 -10.86 -0.60 -7.57
CA LEU A 39 -10.51 -2.02 -7.59
C LEU A 39 -10.31 -2.52 -9.02
N ILE A 40 -11.19 -2.15 -9.95
CA ILE A 40 -11.07 -2.55 -11.36
C ILE A 40 -9.76 -2.01 -11.95
N VAL A 41 -9.44 -0.74 -11.67
CA VAL A 41 -8.18 -0.13 -12.14
C VAL A 41 -6.96 -0.87 -11.59
N ILE A 42 -6.89 -1.09 -10.27
CA ILE A 42 -5.80 -1.88 -9.67
C ILE A 42 -5.72 -3.26 -10.32
N PHE A 43 -6.86 -3.94 -10.49
CA PHE A 43 -6.86 -5.29 -11.03
C PHE A 43 -6.28 -5.31 -12.45
N LEU A 44 -6.78 -4.45 -13.34
CA LEU A 44 -6.35 -4.44 -14.74
C LEU A 44 -4.87 -4.05 -14.89
N GLU A 45 -4.42 -2.98 -14.23
CA GLU A 45 -3.02 -2.53 -14.28
C GLU A 45 -2.06 -3.65 -13.85
N PHE A 46 -2.28 -4.23 -12.66
CA PHE A 46 -1.36 -5.21 -12.10
C PHE A 46 -1.52 -6.60 -12.73
N PHE A 47 -2.70 -6.94 -13.25
CA PHE A 47 -2.89 -8.15 -14.02
C PHE A 47 -2.15 -8.08 -15.37
N ALA A 48 -2.19 -6.92 -16.06
CA ALA A 48 -1.43 -6.71 -17.30
C ALA A 48 0.08 -6.86 -17.07
N TRP A 49 0.59 -6.26 -15.99
CA TRP A 49 2.00 -6.37 -15.60
C TRP A 49 2.40 -7.79 -15.16
N GLY A 50 1.57 -8.46 -14.37
CA GLY A 50 1.90 -9.80 -13.90
C GLY A 50 1.87 -10.85 -15.01
N LEU A 51 1.04 -10.70 -16.06
CA LEU A 51 1.11 -11.52 -17.27
C LEU A 51 2.48 -11.43 -17.96
N LEU A 52 3.14 -10.26 -17.90
CA LEU A 52 4.44 -10.02 -18.54
C LEU A 52 5.63 -10.54 -17.73
N THR A 53 5.43 -11.10 -16.53
CA THR A 53 6.53 -11.53 -15.66
C THR A 53 7.53 -12.44 -16.39
N MET A 54 7.06 -13.51 -17.03
CA MET A 54 7.95 -14.43 -17.76
C MET A 54 8.49 -13.85 -19.07
N PRO A 55 7.67 -13.20 -19.93
CA PRO A 55 8.17 -12.54 -21.14
C PRO A 55 9.25 -11.47 -20.88
N ILE A 56 9.15 -10.71 -19.79
CA ILE A 56 10.15 -9.70 -19.41
C ILE A 56 11.48 -10.38 -19.08
N ILE A 57 11.46 -11.46 -18.29
CA ILE A 57 12.68 -12.20 -17.93
C ILE A 57 13.35 -12.77 -19.19
N SER A 58 12.58 -13.35 -20.11
CA SER A 58 13.08 -13.87 -21.39
C SER A 58 13.68 -12.75 -22.25
N THR A 59 12.97 -11.62 -22.39
CA THR A 59 13.40 -10.47 -23.18
C THR A 59 14.66 -9.81 -22.62
N LEU A 60 14.76 -9.73 -21.30
CA LEU A 60 15.92 -9.22 -20.59
C LEU A 60 17.14 -10.09 -20.88
N ASN A 61 17.01 -11.42 -20.75
CA ASN A 61 18.10 -12.36 -21.01
C ASN A 61 18.55 -12.32 -22.49
N ARG A 62 17.61 -12.13 -23.44
CA ARG A 62 17.92 -11.97 -24.86
C ARG A 62 18.63 -10.65 -25.18
N THR A 63 18.28 -9.57 -24.48
CA THR A 63 18.80 -8.23 -24.76
C THR A 63 20.16 -7.99 -24.10
N PHE A 64 20.38 -8.55 -22.91
CA PHE A 64 21.60 -8.35 -22.11
C PHE A 64 22.22 -9.67 -21.65
N PRO A 65 22.57 -10.60 -22.56
CA PRO A 65 22.97 -11.97 -22.20
C PRO A 65 24.14 -12.04 -21.20
N ASP A 66 25.12 -11.13 -21.32
CA ASP A 66 26.31 -11.12 -20.45
C ASP A 66 26.07 -10.40 -19.11
N HIS A 67 25.00 -9.59 -19.01
CA HIS A 67 24.76 -8.67 -17.89
C HIS A 67 23.30 -8.65 -17.43
N THR A 68 22.55 -9.75 -17.62
CA THR A 68 21.10 -9.86 -17.37
C THR A 68 20.72 -9.36 -15.97
N PHE A 69 21.38 -9.87 -14.93
CA PHE A 69 21.06 -9.52 -13.54
C PHE A 69 21.41 -8.06 -13.20
N LEU A 70 22.54 -7.55 -13.71
CA LEU A 70 22.96 -6.17 -13.49
C LEU A 70 21.99 -5.19 -14.13
N MET A 71 21.60 -5.44 -15.39
CA MET A 71 20.65 -4.58 -16.11
C MET A 71 19.26 -4.63 -15.47
N ASN A 72 18.79 -5.80 -15.01
CA ASN A 72 17.56 -5.88 -14.23
C ASN A 72 17.62 -5.03 -12.96
N GLY A 73 18.72 -5.15 -12.21
CA GLY A 73 18.95 -4.40 -10.98
C GLY A 73 18.96 -2.89 -11.21
N LEU A 74 19.64 -2.43 -12.27
CA LEU A 74 19.66 -1.01 -12.65
C LEU A 74 18.27 -0.51 -13.06
N VAL A 75 17.58 -1.26 -13.92
CA VAL A 75 16.25 -0.90 -14.43
C VAL A 75 15.25 -0.76 -13.29
N MET A 76 15.17 -1.79 -12.43
CA MET A 76 14.25 -1.82 -11.29
C MET A 76 14.67 -0.83 -10.19
N GLY A 77 15.97 -0.64 -9.98
CA GLY A 77 16.51 0.32 -9.02
C GLY A 77 16.16 1.76 -9.38
N ILE A 78 16.39 2.16 -10.65
CA ILE A 78 16.00 3.49 -11.15
C ILE A 78 14.48 3.67 -11.02
N LYS A 79 13.70 2.66 -11.43
CA LYS A 79 12.23 2.69 -11.31
C LYS A 79 11.78 2.90 -9.86
N GLY A 80 12.40 2.21 -8.90
CA GLY A 80 12.10 2.32 -7.46
C GLY A 80 12.46 3.70 -6.88
N ILE A 81 13.64 4.23 -7.21
CA ILE A 81 14.08 5.56 -6.76
C ILE A 81 13.14 6.65 -7.29
N LEU A 82 12.80 6.60 -8.59
CA LEU A 82 11.87 7.56 -9.18
C LEU A 82 10.47 7.44 -8.56
N SER A 83 9.99 6.23 -8.26
CA SER A 83 8.71 6.00 -7.57
C SER A 83 8.71 6.59 -6.17
N PHE A 84 9.80 6.40 -5.40
CA PHE A 84 9.95 6.99 -4.07
C PHE A 84 9.90 8.52 -4.09
N LEU A 85 10.64 9.14 -5.02
CA LEU A 85 10.71 10.62 -5.11
C LEU A 85 9.40 11.23 -5.62
N SER A 86 8.71 10.54 -6.53
CA SER A 86 7.49 11.04 -7.17
C SER A 86 6.22 10.75 -6.38
N ALA A 87 6.15 9.67 -5.58
CA ALA A 87 4.91 9.27 -4.90
C ALA A 87 4.34 10.35 -3.96
N PRO A 88 5.13 11.02 -3.10
CA PRO A 88 4.62 12.10 -2.27
C PRO A 88 4.14 13.29 -3.12
N LEU A 89 4.89 13.63 -4.17
CA LEU A 89 4.58 14.76 -5.05
C LEU A 89 3.29 14.53 -5.85
N ILE A 90 3.16 13.38 -6.52
CA ILE A 90 1.96 13.01 -7.28
C ILE A 90 0.77 12.86 -6.33
N GLY A 91 0.98 12.29 -5.14
CA GLY A 91 -0.02 12.24 -4.09
C GLY A 91 -0.56 13.64 -3.76
N ALA A 92 0.33 14.58 -3.45
CA ALA A 92 -0.03 15.96 -3.13
C ALA A 92 -0.65 16.71 -4.32
N LEU A 93 -0.16 16.51 -5.55
CA LEU A 93 -0.74 17.12 -6.74
C LEU A 93 -2.14 16.56 -7.03
N SER A 94 -2.38 15.28 -6.73
CA SER A 94 -3.71 14.68 -6.85
C SER A 94 -4.72 15.22 -5.86
N ASP A 95 -4.27 15.75 -4.70
CA ASP A 95 -5.14 16.48 -3.77
C ASP A 95 -5.66 17.80 -4.37
N ILE A 96 -4.92 18.38 -5.34
CA ILE A 96 -5.19 19.72 -5.88
C ILE A 96 -5.92 19.65 -7.24
N TRP A 97 -5.39 18.87 -8.19
CA TRP A 97 -5.90 18.86 -9.57
C TRP A 97 -6.99 17.81 -9.83
N GLY A 98 -7.22 16.89 -8.89
CA GLY A 98 -8.19 15.80 -9.02
C GLY A 98 -7.54 14.43 -9.00
N ARG A 99 -8.26 13.43 -8.46
CA ARG A 99 -7.79 12.04 -8.42
C ARG A 99 -7.85 11.40 -9.78
N LYS A 100 -8.91 11.66 -10.56
CA LYS A 100 -9.13 10.99 -11.84
C LYS A 100 -7.99 11.29 -12.82
N PHE A 101 -7.59 12.57 -12.91
CA PHE A 101 -6.52 12.99 -13.81
C PHE A 101 -5.20 12.29 -13.47
N PHE A 102 -4.80 12.30 -12.19
CA PHE A 102 -3.56 11.66 -11.79
C PHE A 102 -3.63 10.14 -11.88
N LEU A 103 -4.78 9.52 -11.62
CA LEU A 103 -4.98 8.07 -11.81
C LEU A 103 -4.77 7.68 -13.28
N LEU A 104 -5.31 8.47 -14.21
CA LEU A 104 -5.12 8.27 -15.65
C LEU A 104 -3.65 8.43 -16.05
N VAL A 105 -3.00 9.51 -15.59
CA VAL A 105 -1.59 9.80 -15.90
C VAL A 105 -0.69 8.68 -15.37
N THR A 106 -0.89 8.23 -14.13
CA THR A 106 -0.06 7.17 -13.55
C THR A 106 -0.21 5.87 -14.33
N VAL A 107 -1.45 5.42 -14.57
CA VAL A 107 -1.74 4.17 -15.28
C VAL A 107 -1.27 4.23 -16.74
N PHE A 108 -1.45 5.36 -17.42
CA PHE A 108 -1.00 5.52 -18.81
C PHE A 108 0.52 5.39 -18.92
N PHE A 109 1.29 6.11 -18.10
CA PHE A 109 2.75 6.06 -18.16
C PHE A 109 3.34 4.76 -17.62
N THR A 110 2.68 4.10 -16.67
CA THR A 110 3.08 2.76 -16.24
C THR A 110 2.79 1.74 -17.33
N CYS A 111 1.68 1.82 -18.07
CA CYS A 111 1.36 0.85 -19.12
C CYS A 111 2.03 1.13 -20.47
N MET A 112 2.45 2.37 -20.75
CA MET A 112 3.07 2.78 -22.01
C MET A 112 4.25 1.90 -22.50
N PRO A 113 5.15 1.38 -21.62
CA PRO A 113 6.26 0.55 -22.05
C PRO A 113 5.82 -0.79 -22.65
N ILE A 114 4.72 -1.38 -22.18
CA ILE A 114 4.29 -2.76 -22.51
C ILE A 114 4.37 -3.10 -24.02
N PRO A 115 3.73 -2.36 -24.93
CA PRO A 115 3.77 -2.68 -26.37
C PRO A 115 5.17 -2.59 -26.98
N LEU A 116 6.07 -1.78 -26.41
CA LEU A 116 7.43 -1.62 -26.93
C LEU A 116 8.28 -2.86 -26.73
N MET A 117 7.89 -3.80 -25.87
CA MET A 117 8.63 -5.03 -25.66
C MET A 117 8.79 -5.85 -26.96
N CYS A 118 7.76 -5.84 -27.82
CA CYS A 118 7.82 -6.48 -29.14
C CYS A 118 8.45 -5.62 -30.23
N ILE A 119 8.44 -4.28 -30.07
CA ILE A 119 8.89 -3.34 -31.11
C ILE A 119 10.39 -3.05 -30.96
N ASN A 120 10.81 -2.64 -29.76
CA ASN A 120 12.19 -2.29 -29.47
C ASN A 120 12.49 -2.48 -27.97
N THR A 121 13.31 -3.49 -27.66
CA THR A 121 13.64 -3.87 -26.28
C THR A 121 14.45 -2.81 -25.54
N TRP A 122 15.29 -2.04 -26.22
CA TRP A 122 16.05 -0.94 -25.59
C TRP A 122 15.12 0.18 -25.13
N TRP A 123 14.17 0.58 -25.97
CA TRP A 123 13.16 1.57 -25.60
C TRP A 123 12.22 1.05 -24.51
N PHE A 124 11.88 -0.24 -24.54
CA PHE A 124 11.14 -0.89 -23.46
C PHE A 124 11.85 -0.73 -22.10
N PHE A 125 13.14 -1.10 -22.03
CA PHE A 125 13.92 -0.99 -20.79
C PHE A 125 14.18 0.46 -20.35
N ALA A 126 14.35 1.39 -21.29
CA ALA A 126 14.47 2.81 -20.94
C ALA A 126 13.15 3.36 -20.36
N LEU A 127 12.02 3.04 -20.97
CA LEU A 127 10.71 3.56 -20.55
C LEU A 127 10.18 2.88 -19.30
N ILE A 128 10.45 1.60 -19.06
CA ILE A 128 10.10 0.95 -17.80
C ILE A 128 10.92 1.51 -16.62
N SER A 129 12.17 1.94 -16.85
CA SER A 129 12.94 2.66 -15.83
C SER A 129 12.33 4.03 -15.54
N ILE A 130 12.04 4.82 -16.57
CA ILE A 130 11.50 6.19 -16.41
C ILE A 130 10.06 6.18 -15.88
N SER A 131 9.26 5.16 -16.22
CA SER A 131 7.88 5.03 -15.72
C SER A 131 7.80 4.92 -14.21
N GLY A 132 8.93 4.65 -13.52
CA GLY A 132 9.06 4.80 -12.07
C GLY A 132 8.54 6.14 -11.55
N ALA A 133 8.73 7.23 -12.29
CA ALA A 133 8.24 8.57 -11.92
C ALA A 133 6.71 8.67 -11.87
N PHE A 134 5.99 7.72 -12.45
CA PHE A 134 4.54 7.63 -12.46
C PHE A 134 4.03 6.32 -11.83
N ALA A 135 4.92 5.43 -11.39
CA ALA A 135 4.61 4.15 -10.77
C ALA A 135 4.17 4.30 -9.31
N VAL A 136 3.12 5.11 -9.11
CA VAL A 136 2.60 5.54 -7.81
C VAL A 136 1.08 5.41 -7.75
N THR A 137 0.49 4.60 -8.64
CA THR A 137 -0.95 4.38 -8.74
C THR A 137 -1.58 4.02 -7.39
N PHE A 138 -0.90 3.24 -6.55
CA PHE A 138 -1.35 2.93 -5.19
C PHE A 138 -1.63 4.16 -4.32
N SER A 139 -0.81 5.21 -4.43
CA SER A 139 -1.02 6.47 -3.69
C SER A 139 -2.35 7.09 -4.05
N VAL A 140 -2.58 7.27 -5.36
CA VAL A 140 -3.77 7.93 -5.90
C VAL A 140 -5.01 7.08 -5.66
N VAL A 141 -4.92 5.76 -5.82
CA VAL A 141 -6.03 4.84 -5.54
C VAL A 141 -6.40 4.85 -4.07
N PHE A 142 -5.43 4.76 -3.16
CA PHE A 142 -5.75 4.79 -1.72
C PHE A 142 -6.35 6.13 -1.30
N ALA A 143 -5.87 7.24 -1.87
CA ALA A 143 -6.48 8.54 -1.65
C ALA A 143 -7.91 8.59 -2.21
N TYR A 144 -8.15 8.08 -3.42
CA TYR A 144 -9.49 7.96 -4.01
C TYR A 144 -10.41 7.09 -3.15
N VAL A 145 -9.93 5.95 -2.65
CA VAL A 145 -10.70 5.08 -1.75
C VAL A 145 -11.03 5.83 -0.45
N ALA A 146 -10.11 6.60 0.12
CA ALA A 146 -10.36 7.40 1.32
C ALA A 146 -11.39 8.52 1.10
N ASP A 147 -11.45 9.08 -0.11
CA ASP A 147 -12.39 10.14 -0.49
C ASP A 147 -13.84 9.61 -0.63
N VAL A 148 -14.00 8.37 -1.12
CA VAL A 148 -15.33 7.78 -1.41
C VAL A 148 -15.87 6.89 -0.29
N THR A 149 -15.11 6.69 0.78
CA THR A 149 -15.49 5.82 1.91
C THR A 149 -15.59 6.56 3.22
N THR A 150 -16.54 6.12 4.05
CA THR A 150 -16.68 6.63 5.41
C THR A 150 -15.54 6.11 6.30
N PRO A 151 -15.14 6.86 7.34
CA PRO A 151 -14.07 6.44 8.26
C PRO A 151 -14.23 5.01 8.80
N GLU A 152 -15.46 4.56 9.04
CA GLU A 152 -15.78 3.24 9.57
C GLU A 152 -15.61 2.11 8.54
N GLU A 153 -15.65 2.44 7.25
CA GLU A 153 -15.55 1.51 6.12
C GLU A 153 -14.18 1.52 5.44
N ARG A 154 -13.35 2.55 5.69
CA ARG A 154 -12.00 2.69 5.12
C ARG A 154 -11.16 1.42 5.28
N SER A 155 -11.11 0.86 6.49
CA SER A 155 -10.35 -0.38 6.75
C SER A 155 -10.77 -1.55 5.84
N LYS A 156 -12.07 -1.71 5.60
CA LYS A 156 -12.60 -2.74 4.69
C LYS A 156 -12.23 -2.44 3.24
N ALA A 157 -12.32 -1.18 2.82
CA ALA A 157 -12.03 -0.78 1.45
C ALA A 157 -10.55 -0.86 1.09
N TYR A 158 -9.65 -0.45 1.99
CA TYR A 158 -8.20 -0.62 1.84
C TYR A 158 -7.81 -2.10 1.82
N GLY A 159 -8.42 -2.92 2.68
CA GLY A 159 -8.24 -4.37 2.67
C GLY A 159 -8.66 -4.99 1.33
N LEU A 160 -9.79 -4.56 0.79
CA LEU A 160 -10.28 -5.02 -0.52
C LEU A 160 -9.37 -4.57 -1.68
N ALA A 161 -8.88 -3.33 -1.66
CA ALA A 161 -7.94 -2.83 -2.67
C ALA A 161 -6.62 -3.61 -2.68
N SER A 162 -6.05 -3.89 -1.50
CA SER A 162 -4.87 -4.75 -1.39
C SER A 162 -5.17 -6.20 -1.82
N ALA A 163 -6.33 -6.75 -1.45
CA ALA A 163 -6.72 -8.10 -1.83
C ALA A 163 -6.88 -8.24 -3.36
N THR A 164 -7.41 -7.22 -4.03
CA THR A 164 -7.51 -7.17 -5.49
C THR A 164 -6.13 -7.15 -6.14
N PHE A 165 -5.18 -6.37 -5.59
CA PHE A 165 -3.79 -6.41 -6.03
C PHE A 165 -3.17 -7.80 -5.84
N ALA A 166 -3.29 -8.40 -4.66
CA ALA A 166 -2.77 -9.73 -4.37
C ALA A 166 -3.36 -10.79 -5.32
N ALA A 167 -4.68 -10.73 -5.57
CA ALA A 167 -5.35 -11.62 -6.51
C ALA A 167 -4.80 -11.49 -7.94
N SER A 168 -4.55 -10.27 -8.40
CA SER A 168 -3.99 -10.02 -9.72
C SER A 168 -2.58 -10.63 -9.85
N LEU A 169 -1.72 -10.48 -8.85
CA LEU A 169 -0.35 -11.02 -8.86
C LEU A 169 -0.26 -12.53 -8.70
N VAL A 170 -1.24 -13.19 -8.06
CA VAL A 170 -1.24 -14.65 -7.94
C VAL A 170 -1.69 -15.30 -9.27
N ILE A 171 -2.71 -14.73 -9.91
CA ILE A 171 -3.34 -15.35 -11.10
C ILE A 171 -2.53 -15.06 -12.38
N SER A 172 -2.03 -13.84 -12.53
CA SER A 172 -1.50 -13.38 -13.82
C SER A 172 -0.16 -14.00 -14.24
N PRO A 173 0.86 -14.24 -13.39
CA PRO A 173 2.12 -14.84 -13.86
C PRO A 173 1.95 -16.30 -14.31
N ALA A 174 1.09 -17.05 -13.62
CA ALA A 174 0.77 -18.43 -13.99
C ALA A 174 0.06 -18.49 -15.34
N LEU A 175 -0.93 -17.61 -15.55
CA LEU A 175 -1.63 -17.48 -16.83
C LEU A 175 -0.68 -17.00 -17.95
N GLY A 176 0.18 -16.02 -17.65
CA GLY A 176 1.17 -15.49 -18.58
C GLY A 176 2.16 -16.57 -19.04
N ASN A 177 2.65 -17.40 -18.11
CA ASN A 177 3.51 -18.53 -18.45
C ASN A 177 2.80 -19.56 -19.33
N ALA A 178 1.59 -19.98 -18.96
CA ALA A 178 0.82 -20.95 -19.75
C ALA A 178 0.52 -20.45 -21.17
N LEU A 179 0.19 -19.17 -21.33
CA LEU A 179 -0.02 -18.56 -22.64
C LEU A 179 1.28 -18.45 -23.43
N MET A 180 2.38 -18.11 -22.78
CA MET A 180 3.71 -18.04 -23.41
C MET A 180 4.14 -19.40 -23.94
N ASP A 181 3.93 -20.48 -23.17
CA ASP A 181 4.30 -21.85 -23.56
C ASP A 181 3.47 -22.36 -24.75
N MET A 182 2.19 -21.99 -24.83
CA MET A 182 1.29 -22.44 -25.90
C MET A 182 1.36 -21.60 -27.18
N TYR A 183 1.54 -20.28 -27.05
CA TYR A 183 1.35 -19.33 -28.15
C TYR A 183 2.52 -18.35 -28.36
N GLY A 184 3.56 -18.42 -27.52
CA GLY A 184 4.72 -17.54 -27.59
C GLY A 184 4.57 -16.22 -26.82
N ASP A 185 5.69 -15.51 -26.67
CA ASP A 185 5.80 -14.23 -25.96
C ASP A 185 4.93 -13.12 -26.57
N THR A 186 4.81 -13.10 -27.90
CA THR A 186 4.12 -12.05 -28.67
C THR A 186 2.62 -11.99 -28.33
N LEU A 187 1.96 -13.15 -28.15
CA LEU A 187 0.54 -13.17 -27.77
C LEU A 187 0.35 -12.60 -26.36
N VAL A 188 1.23 -12.95 -25.42
CA VAL A 188 1.16 -12.47 -24.04
C VAL A 188 1.31 -10.95 -24.00
N VAL A 189 2.25 -10.39 -24.77
CA VAL A 189 2.43 -8.93 -24.88
C VAL A 189 1.21 -8.26 -25.50
N ALA A 190 0.63 -8.84 -26.56
CA ALA A 190 -0.56 -8.30 -27.19
C ALA A 190 -1.76 -8.29 -26.21
N LEU A 191 -1.95 -9.36 -25.45
CA LEU A 191 -3.00 -9.45 -24.43
C LEU A 191 -2.78 -8.45 -23.31
N SER A 192 -1.57 -8.35 -22.75
CA SER A 192 -1.23 -7.35 -21.73
C SER A 192 -1.42 -5.92 -22.22
N THR A 193 -1.08 -5.64 -23.49
CA THR A 193 -1.33 -4.34 -24.12
C THR A 193 -2.83 -4.06 -24.22
N ALA A 194 -3.63 -5.03 -24.63
CA ALA A 194 -5.08 -4.87 -24.74
C ALA A 194 -5.73 -4.59 -23.36
N ILE A 195 -5.29 -5.28 -22.31
CA ILE A 195 -5.76 -5.07 -20.93
C ILE A 195 -5.34 -3.69 -20.42
N ALA A 196 -4.10 -3.27 -20.69
CA ALA A 196 -3.62 -1.94 -20.34
C ALA A 196 -4.40 -0.81 -21.04
N VAL A 197 -4.68 -0.96 -22.34
CA VAL A 197 -5.51 0.01 -23.10
C VAL A 197 -6.93 0.03 -22.56
N LEU A 198 -7.50 -1.14 -22.22
CA LEU A 198 -8.80 -1.24 -21.60
C LEU A 198 -8.85 -0.52 -20.26
N ASP A 199 -7.80 -0.61 -19.45
CA ASP A 199 -7.71 0.08 -18.16
C ASP A 199 -7.70 1.60 -18.32
N VAL A 200 -6.83 2.12 -19.20
CA VAL A 200 -6.80 3.56 -19.54
C VAL A 200 -8.17 4.03 -20.07
N PHE A 201 -8.81 3.24 -20.92
CA PHE A 201 -10.14 3.55 -21.44
C PHE A 201 -11.21 3.53 -20.35
N PHE A 202 -11.15 2.55 -19.44
CA PHE A 202 -12.03 2.45 -18.29
C PHE A 202 -11.89 3.66 -17.36
N ILE A 203 -10.67 4.14 -17.10
CA ILE A 203 -10.44 5.36 -16.33
C ILE A 203 -11.04 6.58 -17.03
N LEU A 204 -10.82 6.71 -18.34
CA LEU A 204 -11.35 7.83 -19.12
C LEU A 204 -12.88 7.90 -19.08
N VAL A 205 -13.56 6.77 -19.27
CA VAL A 205 -15.02 6.73 -19.46
C VAL A 205 -15.78 6.47 -18.17
N ALA A 206 -15.36 5.48 -17.37
CA ALA A 206 -16.14 4.98 -16.26
C ALA A 206 -15.79 5.68 -14.94
N VAL A 207 -14.51 5.95 -14.67
CA VAL A 207 -14.08 6.46 -13.36
C VAL A 207 -14.55 7.92 -13.17
N PRO A 208 -15.41 8.20 -12.17
CA PRO A 208 -15.80 9.56 -11.81
C PRO A 208 -14.70 10.26 -10.99
N GLU A 209 -14.78 11.58 -10.87
CA GLU A 209 -13.89 12.33 -9.96
C GLU A 209 -14.39 12.21 -8.51
N SER A 210 -13.49 11.90 -7.56
CA SER A 210 -13.86 11.75 -6.13
C SER A 210 -13.76 13.05 -5.34
N LEU A 211 -12.92 14.00 -5.77
CA LEU A 211 -12.77 15.29 -5.11
C LEU A 211 -13.99 16.18 -5.33
N SER A 212 -14.59 16.65 -4.24
CA SER A 212 -15.74 17.58 -4.31
C SER A 212 -15.35 18.90 -4.99
N GLU A 213 -16.24 19.47 -5.80
CA GLU A 213 -16.00 20.75 -6.51
C GLU A 213 -15.57 21.91 -5.60
N LYS A 214 -15.92 21.87 -4.31
CA LYS A 214 -15.52 22.88 -3.31
C LYS A 214 -14.04 22.85 -2.95
N MET A 215 -13.37 21.70 -3.13
CA MET A 215 -11.93 21.55 -2.88
C MET A 215 -11.07 21.75 -4.14
N ARG A 216 -11.69 21.85 -5.32
CA ARG A 216 -10.95 22.21 -6.54
C ARG A 216 -10.70 23.73 -6.52
N PRO A 217 -9.49 24.20 -6.82
CA PRO A 217 -9.31 25.55 -7.34
C PRO A 217 -10.26 25.68 -8.53
N ALA A 218 -11.21 26.61 -8.44
CA ALA A 218 -12.35 26.71 -9.32
C ALA A 218 -11.98 26.50 -10.80
N SER A 219 -12.53 25.46 -11.43
CA SER A 219 -12.64 25.31 -12.89
C SER A 219 -11.32 25.24 -13.69
N TRP A 220 -11.32 24.40 -14.71
CA TRP A 220 -10.30 24.38 -15.76
C TRP A 220 -10.29 25.74 -16.48
N GLY A 221 -9.51 26.70 -15.96
CA GLY A 221 -9.45 28.07 -16.49
C GLY A 221 -9.44 29.23 -15.48
N ALA A 222 -9.64 29.04 -14.17
CA ALA A 222 -9.31 30.10 -13.20
C ALA A 222 -7.80 30.12 -12.95
N PRO A 223 -7.18 31.29 -12.72
CA PRO A 223 -5.77 31.37 -12.39
C PRO A 223 -5.55 30.68 -11.05
N ILE A 224 -5.02 29.46 -11.09
CA ILE A 224 -4.50 28.77 -9.92
C ILE A 224 -3.38 29.66 -9.39
N SER A 225 -3.62 30.33 -8.26
CA SER A 225 -2.54 30.97 -7.53
C SER A 225 -1.60 29.85 -7.08
N TRP A 226 -0.40 29.78 -7.67
CA TRP A 226 0.64 28.84 -7.28
C TRP A 226 0.98 28.92 -5.78
N GLU A 227 0.63 30.03 -5.11
CA GLU A 227 0.78 30.19 -3.66
C GLU A 227 -0.28 29.44 -2.83
N GLN A 228 -1.46 29.13 -3.39
CA GLN A 228 -2.53 28.40 -2.68
C GLN A 228 -2.50 26.88 -2.93
N ALA A 229 -1.73 26.43 -3.91
CA ALA A 229 -1.68 25.06 -4.41
C ALA A 229 -0.24 24.53 -4.47
N ASP A 230 0.57 24.82 -3.46
CA ASP A 230 1.95 24.34 -3.39
C ASP A 230 2.01 22.91 -2.82
N PRO A 231 2.29 21.88 -3.64
CA PRO A 231 2.41 20.50 -3.16
C PRO A 231 3.57 20.33 -2.17
N PHE A 232 4.61 21.17 -2.24
CA PHE A 232 5.74 21.11 -1.31
C PHE A 232 5.35 21.62 0.08
N LEU A 233 4.44 22.59 0.17
CA LEU A 233 3.91 23.05 1.44
C LEU A 233 3.09 21.95 2.12
N ALA A 234 2.22 21.26 1.35
CA ALA A 234 1.45 20.12 1.85
C ALA A 234 2.38 19.00 2.33
N LEU A 235 3.42 18.67 1.54
CA LEU A 235 4.43 17.69 1.91
C LEU A 235 5.25 18.10 3.13
N ARG A 236 5.61 19.38 3.26
CA ARG A 236 6.33 19.88 4.44
C ARG A 236 5.47 19.76 5.69
N LYS A 237 4.19 20.13 5.61
CA LYS A 237 3.24 20.01 6.73
C LYS A 237 3.08 18.55 7.16
N VAL A 238 2.83 17.65 6.21
CA VAL A 238 2.69 16.22 6.48
C VAL A 238 4.01 15.62 6.99
N GLY A 239 5.14 16.03 6.41
CA GLY A 239 6.48 15.59 6.81
C GLY A 239 6.92 16.11 8.18
N THR A 240 6.26 17.11 8.75
CA THR A 240 6.47 17.53 10.14
C THR A 240 5.58 16.81 11.15
N ASP A 241 4.56 16.07 10.69
CA ASP A 241 3.69 15.29 11.57
C ASP A 241 4.45 14.05 12.07
N LYS A 242 4.71 14.03 13.39
CA LYS A 242 5.41 12.94 14.07
C LYS A 242 4.72 11.60 13.85
N THR A 243 3.39 11.55 13.76
CA THR A 243 2.62 10.31 13.55
C THR A 243 2.88 9.76 12.15
N VAL A 244 2.87 10.63 11.13
CA VAL A 244 3.15 10.22 9.75
C VAL A 244 4.59 9.77 9.59
N LEU A 245 5.54 10.47 10.20
CA LEU A 245 6.95 10.06 10.21
C LEU A 245 7.16 8.70 10.90
N MET A 246 6.52 8.46 12.04
CA MET A 246 6.56 7.16 12.73
C MET A 246 5.99 6.05 11.83
N LEU A 247 4.86 6.29 11.16
CA LEU A 247 4.27 5.32 10.22
C LEU A 247 5.17 5.07 9.01
N CYS A 248 5.80 6.11 8.44
CA CYS A 248 6.78 5.96 7.36
C CYS A 248 7.98 5.12 7.80
N LEU A 249 8.48 5.36 9.02
CA LEU A 249 9.57 4.58 9.59
C LEU A 249 9.16 3.13 9.86
N THR A 250 7.95 2.89 10.37
CA THR A 250 7.39 1.54 10.52
C THR A 250 7.30 0.82 9.18
N VAL A 251 6.82 1.48 8.12
CA VAL A 251 6.74 0.92 6.76
C VAL A 251 8.13 0.63 6.21
N LEU A 252 9.10 1.54 6.38
CA LEU A 252 10.48 1.31 5.95
C LEU A 252 11.05 0.06 6.61
N LEU A 253 10.90 -0.05 7.94
CA LEU A 253 11.49 -1.12 8.73
C LEU A 253 10.81 -2.49 8.53
N SER A 254 9.51 -2.52 8.21
CA SER A 254 8.80 -3.78 7.92
C SER A 254 8.89 -4.16 6.44
N TYR A 255 8.61 -3.22 5.54
CA TYR A 255 8.52 -3.52 4.11
C TYR A 255 9.88 -3.74 3.44
N LEU A 256 10.98 -3.24 4.02
CA LEU A 256 12.33 -3.53 3.52
C LEU A 256 12.65 -5.04 3.62
N PRO A 257 12.49 -5.69 4.80
CA PRO A 257 12.51 -7.15 4.92
C PRO A 257 11.53 -7.87 3.99
N GLU A 258 10.27 -7.43 3.93
CA GLU A 258 9.24 -8.06 3.10
C GLU A 258 9.62 -8.05 1.61
N ALA A 259 10.11 -6.93 1.09
CA ALA A 259 10.59 -6.81 -0.28
C ALA A 259 11.83 -7.67 -0.55
N GLY A 260 12.76 -7.73 0.41
CA GLY A 260 13.92 -8.61 0.35
C GLY A 260 13.51 -10.09 0.28
N GLU A 261 12.58 -10.51 1.14
CA GLU A 261 12.00 -11.85 1.18
C GLU A 261 11.43 -12.24 -0.18
N TYR A 262 10.52 -11.44 -0.76
CA TYR A 262 9.89 -11.76 -2.06
C TYR A 262 10.92 -12.02 -3.17
N SER A 263 12.06 -11.32 -3.16
CA SER A 263 13.08 -11.45 -4.19
C SER A 263 13.88 -12.76 -4.13
N CYS A 264 14.07 -13.31 -2.92
CA CYS A 264 14.94 -14.47 -2.71
C CYS A 264 14.18 -15.73 -2.27
N MET A 265 12.91 -15.62 -1.87
CA MET A 265 12.18 -16.70 -1.22
C MET A 265 12.08 -17.96 -2.09
N PHE A 266 11.79 -17.82 -3.38
CA PHE A 266 11.77 -18.95 -4.32
C PHE A 266 13.13 -19.67 -4.38
N VAL A 267 14.21 -18.88 -4.49
CA VAL A 267 15.57 -19.40 -4.61
C VAL A 267 15.97 -20.11 -3.31
N TYR A 268 15.65 -19.51 -2.16
CA TYR A 268 15.88 -20.08 -0.83
C TYR A 268 15.15 -21.40 -0.62
N LEU A 269 13.85 -21.46 -0.93
CA LEU A 269 13.06 -22.70 -0.80
C LEU A 269 13.64 -23.84 -1.66
N LYS A 270 14.00 -23.53 -2.91
CA LYS A 270 14.51 -24.53 -3.84
C LYS A 270 15.92 -25.00 -3.48
N LEU A 271 16.86 -24.07 -3.33
CA LEU A 271 18.28 -24.38 -3.24
C LEU A 271 18.73 -24.71 -1.81
N LYS A 272 18.11 -24.10 -0.78
CA LYS A 272 18.46 -24.37 0.62
C LYS A 272 17.54 -25.38 1.29
N MET A 273 16.23 -25.27 1.07
CA MET A 273 15.23 -26.15 1.71
C MET A 273 14.88 -27.39 0.89
N GLY A 274 15.45 -27.54 -0.31
CA GLY A 274 15.27 -28.70 -1.17
C GLY A 274 13.84 -28.86 -1.70
N PHE A 275 13.08 -27.77 -1.81
CA PHE A 275 11.75 -27.81 -2.44
C PHE A 275 11.88 -28.13 -3.92
N ASN A 276 10.99 -28.98 -4.44
CA ASN A 276 10.85 -29.16 -5.88
C ASN A 276 10.02 -28.01 -6.49
N TYR A 277 10.04 -27.87 -7.81
CA TYR A 277 9.32 -26.78 -8.51
C TYR A 277 7.81 -26.78 -8.20
N VAL A 278 7.19 -27.96 -8.13
CA VAL A 278 5.75 -28.10 -7.86
C VAL A 278 5.43 -27.64 -6.43
N GLU A 279 6.24 -28.02 -5.44
CA GLU A 279 6.10 -27.60 -4.05
C GLU A 279 6.20 -26.08 -3.92
N VAL A 280 7.13 -25.41 -4.60
CA VAL A 280 7.24 -23.95 -4.54
C VAL A 280 6.06 -23.26 -5.22
N SER A 281 5.58 -23.77 -6.37
CA SER A 281 4.39 -23.22 -7.03
C SER A 281 3.14 -23.36 -6.15
N ILE A 282 2.93 -24.51 -5.51
CA ILE A 282 1.82 -24.71 -4.56
C ILE A 282 1.98 -23.79 -3.36
N PHE A 283 3.20 -23.62 -2.85
CA PHE A 283 3.48 -22.72 -1.72
C PHE A 283 3.04 -21.29 -2.02
N ILE A 284 3.46 -20.73 -3.17
CA ILE A 284 3.08 -19.39 -3.60
C ILE A 284 1.55 -19.27 -3.75
N ALA A 285 0.91 -20.27 -4.36
CA ALA A 285 -0.54 -20.28 -4.53
C ALA A 285 -1.30 -20.28 -3.19
N VAL A 286 -0.89 -21.13 -2.25
CA VAL A 286 -1.51 -21.23 -0.92
C VAL A 286 -1.32 -19.93 -0.13
N VAL A 287 -0.09 -19.41 -0.06
CA VAL A 287 0.21 -18.15 0.63
C VAL A 287 -0.55 -16.99 0.01
N GLY A 288 -0.63 -16.93 -1.33
CA GLY A 288 -1.40 -15.92 -2.06
C GLY A 288 -2.89 -15.95 -1.75
N ILE A 289 -3.53 -17.12 -1.84
CA ILE A 289 -4.97 -17.29 -1.55
C ILE A 289 -5.29 -16.95 -0.09
N LEU A 290 -4.44 -17.39 0.85
CA LEU A 290 -4.58 -17.03 2.25
C LEU A 290 -4.45 -15.52 2.45
N SER A 291 -3.45 -14.88 1.84
CA SER A 291 -3.24 -13.43 1.94
C SER A 291 -4.45 -12.64 1.47
N ILE A 292 -5.05 -13.04 0.33
CA ILE A 292 -6.29 -12.43 -0.19
C ILE A 292 -7.42 -12.55 0.84
N THR A 293 -7.59 -13.73 1.43
CA THR A 293 -8.64 -13.99 2.43
C THR A 293 -8.45 -13.09 3.65
N VAL A 294 -7.23 -13.01 4.17
CA VAL A 294 -6.91 -12.20 5.35
C VAL A 294 -7.10 -10.71 5.06
N GLN A 295 -6.64 -10.22 3.90
CA GLN A 295 -6.80 -8.81 3.49
C GLN A 295 -8.26 -8.40 3.32
N VAL A 296 -9.13 -9.27 2.78
CA VAL A 296 -10.59 -9.01 2.72
C VAL A 296 -11.20 -8.86 4.11
N THR A 297 -10.70 -9.60 5.10
CA THR A 297 -11.20 -9.55 6.49
C THR A 297 -10.63 -8.41 7.33
N LEU A 298 -9.72 -7.58 6.79
CA LEU A 298 -9.04 -6.51 7.52
C LEU A 298 -10.00 -5.58 8.28
N GLY A 299 -11.12 -5.20 7.65
CA GLY A 299 -12.11 -4.33 8.27
C GLY A 299 -12.70 -4.90 9.55
N SER A 300 -12.91 -6.22 9.61
CA SER A 300 -13.39 -6.91 10.82
C SER A 300 -12.33 -6.92 11.90
N PHE A 301 -11.07 -7.22 11.56
CA PHE A 301 -9.96 -7.19 12.51
C PHE A 301 -9.77 -5.80 13.13
N MET A 302 -9.79 -4.75 12.32
CA MET A 302 -9.62 -3.37 12.81
C MET A 302 -10.80 -2.91 13.68
N LYS A 303 -12.02 -3.40 13.43
CA LYS A 303 -13.19 -3.12 14.29
C LYS A 303 -13.10 -3.81 15.65
N VAL A 304 -12.59 -5.04 15.70
CA VAL A 304 -12.51 -5.84 16.95
C VAL A 304 -11.30 -5.44 17.79
N PHE A 305 -10.11 -5.36 17.18
CA PHE A 305 -8.86 -5.14 17.90
C PHE A 305 -8.46 -3.66 17.98
N GLY A 306 -8.99 -2.81 17.10
CA GLY A 306 -8.56 -1.43 16.92
C GLY A 306 -7.35 -1.31 15.99
N ALA A 307 -7.27 -0.18 15.28
CA ALA A 307 -6.34 0.01 14.17
C ALA A 307 -4.85 -0.15 14.54
N LYS A 308 -4.42 0.48 15.65
CA LYS A 308 -3.03 0.35 16.15
C LYS A 308 -2.67 -1.10 16.49
N ARG A 309 -3.56 -1.82 17.20
CA ARG A 309 -3.30 -3.21 17.61
C ARG A 309 -3.27 -4.14 16.40
N THR A 310 -4.11 -3.92 15.38
CA THR A 310 -4.04 -4.67 14.12
C THR A 310 -2.68 -4.51 13.44
N ILE A 311 -2.11 -3.30 13.41
CA ILE A 311 -0.76 -3.07 12.86
C ILE A 311 0.29 -3.85 13.67
N ILE A 312 0.25 -3.77 15.01
CA ILE A 312 1.20 -4.47 15.88
C ILE A 312 1.08 -5.99 15.72
N VAL A 313 -0.14 -6.54 15.60
CA VAL A 313 -0.36 -7.97 15.36
C VAL A 313 0.21 -8.38 14.00
N GLY A 314 -0.02 -7.61 12.94
CA GLY A 314 0.56 -7.86 11.63
C GLY A 314 2.10 -7.89 11.67
N LEU A 315 2.73 -6.89 12.30
CA LEU A 315 4.17 -6.84 12.49
C LEU A 315 4.71 -7.99 13.36
N ALA A 316 3.96 -8.41 14.38
CA ALA A 316 4.36 -9.55 15.22
C ALA A 316 4.33 -10.87 14.44
N LEU A 317 3.32 -11.06 13.58
CA LEU A 317 3.26 -12.21 12.67
C LEU A 317 4.42 -12.16 11.66
N GLU A 318 4.72 -10.99 11.12
CA GLU A 318 5.87 -10.74 10.23
C GLU A 318 7.22 -11.01 10.92
N LEU A 319 7.36 -10.69 12.19
CA LEU A 319 8.54 -11.03 12.98
C LEU A 319 8.68 -12.56 13.12
N ILE A 320 7.57 -13.23 13.46
CA ILE A 320 7.55 -14.68 13.68
C ILE A 320 7.87 -15.42 12.37
N GLN A 321 7.29 -15.04 11.24
CA GLN A 321 7.56 -15.71 9.96
C GLN A 321 9.03 -15.56 9.54
N LEU A 322 9.63 -14.37 9.67
CA LEU A 322 11.03 -14.14 9.32
C LEU A 322 11.99 -14.92 10.21
N LEU A 323 11.72 -15.00 11.52
CA LEU A 323 12.48 -15.86 12.42
C LEU A 323 12.37 -17.34 12.01
N TRP A 324 11.18 -17.78 11.60
CA TRP A 324 10.98 -19.16 11.19
C TRP A 324 11.64 -19.48 9.85
N TYR A 325 11.66 -18.54 8.90
CA TYR A 325 12.45 -18.67 7.67
C TYR A 325 13.95 -18.67 7.94
N GLY A 326 14.43 -17.83 8.85
CA GLY A 326 15.86 -17.70 9.16
C GLY A 326 16.43 -18.87 9.97
N LEU A 327 15.65 -19.43 10.90
CA LEU A 327 16.08 -20.48 11.83
C LEU A 327 15.54 -21.87 11.50
N GLY A 328 14.49 -21.96 10.68
CA GLY A 328 13.88 -23.23 10.32
C GLY A 328 14.78 -24.07 9.43
N SER A 329 14.83 -25.38 9.70
CA SER A 329 15.67 -26.34 8.96
C SER A 329 14.88 -27.39 8.18
N GLN A 330 13.57 -27.46 8.37
CA GLN A 330 12.71 -28.47 7.77
C GLN A 330 11.63 -27.86 6.87
N LYS A 331 11.24 -28.60 5.82
CA LYS A 331 10.23 -28.15 4.85
C LYS A 331 8.90 -27.76 5.47
N TRP A 332 8.40 -28.53 6.45
CA TRP A 332 7.12 -28.24 7.10
C TRP A 332 7.15 -26.90 7.86
N MET A 333 8.32 -26.48 8.37
CA MET A 333 8.47 -25.18 9.03
C MET A 333 8.29 -24.04 8.04
N MET A 334 8.76 -24.21 6.79
CA MET A 334 8.58 -23.23 5.72
C MET A 334 7.10 -23.09 5.34
N TRP A 335 6.37 -24.21 5.26
CA TRP A 335 4.91 -24.21 5.04
C TRP A 335 4.17 -23.43 6.13
N SER A 336 4.47 -23.73 7.40
CA SER A 336 3.88 -23.01 8.53
C SER A 336 4.25 -21.53 8.53
N ALA A 337 5.50 -21.20 8.22
CA ALA A 337 5.95 -19.82 8.07
C ALA A 337 5.20 -19.08 6.95
N GLY A 338 4.91 -19.73 5.82
CA GLY A 338 4.06 -19.17 4.76
C GLY A 338 2.63 -18.89 5.20
N VAL A 339 2.04 -19.74 6.04
CA VAL A 339 0.73 -19.45 6.63
C VAL A 339 0.80 -18.21 7.53
N VAL A 340 1.85 -18.09 8.35
CA VAL A 340 2.08 -16.91 9.19
C VAL A 340 2.32 -15.65 8.34
N ALA A 341 3.07 -15.77 7.23
CA ALA A 341 3.29 -14.73 6.23
C ALA A 341 1.95 -14.18 5.70
N ALA A 342 1.08 -15.09 5.28
CA ALA A 342 -0.22 -14.74 4.75
C ALA A 342 -1.10 -14.00 5.78
N LEU A 343 -1.05 -14.43 7.06
CA LEU A 343 -1.72 -13.74 8.16
C LEU A 343 -1.11 -12.34 8.43
N GLY A 344 0.21 -12.20 8.29
CA GLY A 344 0.94 -10.93 8.44
C GLY A 344 0.72 -9.91 7.32
N SER A 345 0.23 -10.35 6.15
CA SER A 345 0.02 -9.50 4.96
C SER A 345 -0.96 -8.31 5.14
N ILE A 346 -1.62 -8.22 6.30
CA ILE A 346 -2.51 -7.11 6.68
C ILE A 346 -1.78 -5.84 7.10
N THR A 347 -0.48 -5.90 7.43
CA THR A 347 0.25 -4.78 8.02
C THR A 347 0.17 -3.52 7.14
N TYR A 348 0.50 -3.64 5.86
CA TYR A 348 0.51 -2.51 4.94
C TYR A 348 -0.87 -1.84 4.73
N PRO A 349 -1.96 -2.57 4.40
CA PRO A 349 -3.27 -1.94 4.30
C PRO A 349 -3.78 -1.43 5.66
N ALA A 350 -3.41 -2.04 6.78
CA ALA A 350 -3.75 -1.53 8.11
C ALA A 350 -3.08 -0.18 8.40
N ILE A 351 -1.80 -0.02 8.06
CA ILE A 351 -1.06 1.25 8.17
C ILE A 351 -1.71 2.32 7.28
N SER A 352 -2.00 1.97 6.03
CA SER A 352 -2.59 2.88 5.05
C SER A 352 -4.02 3.32 5.44
N ALA A 353 -4.82 2.39 5.99
CA ALA A 353 -6.11 2.69 6.56
C ALA A 353 -6.01 3.55 7.83
N PHE A 354 -5.08 3.22 8.73
CA PHE A 354 -4.83 3.99 9.94
C PHE A 354 -4.49 5.44 9.59
N VAL A 355 -3.51 5.67 8.72
CA VAL A 355 -3.07 7.03 8.37
C VAL A 355 -4.19 7.85 7.72
N SER A 356 -5.05 7.21 6.93
CA SER A 356 -6.19 7.88 6.28
C SER A 356 -7.18 8.47 7.29
N LEU A 357 -7.31 7.88 8.48
CA LEU A 357 -8.23 8.33 9.54
C LEU A 357 -7.75 9.62 10.23
N TYR A 358 -6.44 9.88 10.25
CA TYR A 358 -5.85 11.05 10.91
C TYR A 358 -5.57 12.19 9.94
N ALA A 359 -5.31 11.86 8.68
CA ALA A 359 -5.09 12.84 7.63
C ALA A 359 -6.34 13.70 7.38
N SER A 360 -6.13 15.00 7.17
CA SER A 360 -7.17 15.90 6.67
C SER A 360 -7.63 15.46 5.27
N PRO A 361 -8.90 15.68 4.89
CA PRO A 361 -9.39 15.41 3.53
C PRO A 361 -8.54 16.06 2.43
N GLU A 362 -7.97 17.23 2.71
CA GLU A 362 -7.12 18.03 1.80
C GLU A 362 -5.71 17.45 1.58
N SER A 363 -5.29 16.48 2.40
CA SER A 363 -3.91 15.95 2.39
C SER A 363 -3.86 14.43 2.31
N GLN A 364 -4.96 13.79 1.89
CA GLN A 364 -5.05 12.33 1.80
C GLN A 364 -4.01 11.78 0.80
N GLY A 365 -3.90 12.41 -0.37
CA GLY A 365 -2.94 12.04 -1.40
C GLY A 365 -1.50 12.22 -0.95
N ALA A 366 -1.15 13.36 -0.37
CA ALA A 366 0.19 13.61 0.16
C ALA A 366 0.63 12.54 1.18
N VAL A 367 -0.26 12.22 2.13
CA VAL A 367 -0.01 11.22 3.18
C VAL A 367 0.13 9.81 2.60
N GLN A 368 -0.80 9.38 1.72
CA GLN A 368 -0.71 8.07 1.07
C GLN A 368 0.52 8.00 0.16
N GLY A 369 0.89 9.10 -0.50
CA GLY A 369 2.10 9.26 -1.29
C GLY A 369 3.38 9.04 -0.48
N MET A 370 3.46 9.56 0.75
CA MET A 370 4.61 9.29 1.63
C MET A 370 4.73 7.81 2.03
N ILE A 371 3.61 7.19 2.42
CA ILE A 371 3.57 5.77 2.81
C ILE A 371 3.91 4.84 1.64
N THR A 372 3.28 5.06 0.49
CA THR A 372 3.50 4.28 -0.73
C THR A 372 4.87 4.56 -1.35
N GLY A 373 5.38 5.78 -1.26
CA GLY A 373 6.73 6.12 -1.68
C GLY A 373 7.76 5.31 -0.91
N MET A 374 7.62 5.22 0.42
CA MET A 374 8.51 4.39 1.24
C MET A 374 8.48 2.92 0.82
N ARG A 375 7.30 2.39 0.52
CA ARG A 375 7.13 1.05 -0.06
C ARG A 375 7.88 0.89 -1.39
N GLY A 376 7.79 1.89 -2.27
CA GLY A 376 8.51 1.95 -3.55
C GLY A 376 10.04 1.92 -3.37
N LEU A 377 10.56 2.65 -2.38
CA LEU A 377 11.98 2.63 -2.01
C LEU A 377 12.43 1.24 -1.55
N CYS A 378 11.64 0.62 -0.66
CA CYS A 378 11.90 -0.72 -0.14
C CYS A 378 11.90 -1.80 -1.24
N ASN A 379 11.04 -1.68 -2.26
CA ASN A 379 11.05 -2.61 -3.41
C ASN A 379 12.38 -2.63 -4.18
N GLY A 380 13.12 -1.50 -4.20
CA GLY A 380 14.46 -1.45 -4.78
C GLY A 380 15.56 -1.85 -3.80
N LEU A 381 15.52 -1.31 -2.57
CA LEU A 381 16.57 -1.52 -1.57
C LEU A 381 16.54 -2.91 -0.91
N GLY A 382 15.35 -3.47 -0.69
CA GLY A 382 15.17 -4.75 0.01
C GLY A 382 15.93 -5.89 -0.66
N PRO A 383 15.72 -6.16 -1.96
CA PRO A 383 16.47 -7.18 -2.70
C PRO A 383 17.98 -6.94 -2.69
N ALA A 384 18.42 -5.67 -2.80
CA ALA A 384 19.84 -5.33 -2.78
C ALA A 384 20.48 -5.64 -1.41
N VAL A 385 19.83 -5.25 -0.32
CA VAL A 385 20.30 -5.53 1.05
C VAL A 385 20.33 -7.04 1.30
N PHE A 386 19.27 -7.76 0.96
CA PHE A 386 19.20 -9.21 1.13
C PHE A 386 20.25 -9.94 0.29
N GLY A 387 20.46 -9.52 -0.97
CA GLY A 387 21.50 -10.07 -1.84
C GLY A 387 22.90 -9.90 -1.28
N VAL A 388 23.23 -8.71 -0.74
CA VAL A 388 24.53 -8.46 -0.08
C VAL A 388 24.70 -9.33 1.16
N ILE A 389 23.66 -9.50 1.98
CA ILE A 389 23.74 -10.36 3.17
C ILE A 389 23.93 -11.83 2.77
N PHE A 390 23.21 -12.33 1.75
CA PHE A 390 23.45 -13.70 1.25
C PHE A 390 24.89 -13.90 0.77
N TYR A 391 25.45 -12.91 0.07
CA TYR A 391 26.84 -12.93 -0.40
C TYR A 391 27.84 -12.92 0.78
N LEU A 392 27.67 -12.02 1.76
CA LEU A 392 28.60 -11.90 2.90
C LEU A 392 28.65 -13.15 3.78
N PHE A 393 27.54 -13.90 3.87
CA PHE A 393 27.47 -15.11 4.68
C PHE A 393 27.91 -16.38 3.93
N ASN A 394 28.48 -16.25 2.73
CA ASN A 394 28.88 -17.37 1.85
C ASN A 394 27.81 -18.46 1.85
N VAL A 395 26.54 -18.06 1.67
CA VAL A 395 25.47 -19.02 1.41
C VAL A 395 25.68 -19.50 -0.03
N ASP A 396 26.76 -20.26 -0.25
CA ASP A 396 27.10 -20.80 -1.54
C ASP A 396 26.03 -21.83 -1.90
N LEU A 397 25.19 -21.45 -2.85
CA LEU A 397 24.09 -22.26 -3.35
C LEU A 397 24.59 -23.47 -4.17
N ASN A 398 25.91 -23.59 -4.37
CA ASN A 398 26.60 -24.65 -5.10
C ASN A 398 27.59 -25.47 -4.23
N ALA A 399 27.65 -25.23 -2.91
CA ALA A 399 28.66 -25.81 -2.02
C ALA A 399 28.63 -27.35 -1.90
N ASP A 400 27.58 -28.01 -2.40
CA ASP A 400 27.49 -29.48 -2.38
C ASP A 400 28.49 -30.17 -3.33
N HIS A 401 29.22 -29.42 -4.18
CA HIS A 401 30.24 -29.99 -5.08
C HIS A 401 31.72 -29.74 -4.70
N GLU A 402 32.05 -28.79 -3.82
CA GLU A 402 33.47 -28.46 -3.52
C GLU A 402 33.93 -28.80 -2.10
N ALA A 403 33.01 -29.05 -1.16
CA ALA A 403 33.35 -29.31 0.25
C ALA A 403 34.06 -30.65 0.51
N ILE A 404 34.28 -31.49 -0.52
CA ILE A 404 35.02 -32.76 -0.39
C ILE A 404 36.54 -32.56 -0.52
N MET A 405 37.02 -31.40 -0.98
CA MET A 405 38.42 -31.27 -1.41
C MET A 405 39.38 -30.51 -0.48
N ASN A 406 38.94 -29.74 0.52
CA ASN A 406 39.88 -28.99 1.37
C ASN A 406 39.58 -29.04 2.87
N ASN A 407 40.52 -29.62 3.62
CA ASN A 407 40.61 -29.59 5.09
C ASN A 407 40.99 -28.17 5.59
N SER A 408 40.15 -27.16 5.38
CA SER A 408 40.30 -25.85 6.01
C SER A 408 39.38 -25.72 7.23
N HIS A 409 39.91 -25.20 8.34
CA HIS A 409 39.10 -24.89 9.53
C HIS A 409 37.99 -23.90 9.16
N PRO A 410 36.72 -24.18 9.53
CA PRO A 410 35.62 -23.30 9.19
C PRO A 410 35.80 -21.94 9.88
N THR A 411 35.69 -20.88 9.08
CA THR A 411 35.70 -19.49 9.53
C THR A 411 34.54 -19.22 10.51
N ASN A 412 34.64 -18.16 11.32
CA ASN A 412 33.54 -17.78 12.23
C ASN A 412 32.22 -17.52 11.48
N VAL A 413 32.30 -17.08 10.23
CA VAL A 413 31.14 -16.84 9.35
C VAL A 413 30.50 -18.17 8.90
N GLU A 414 31.29 -19.18 8.54
CA GLU A 414 30.77 -20.51 8.19
C GLU A 414 30.13 -21.21 9.39
N LYS A 415 30.69 -21.07 10.59
CA LYS A 415 30.08 -21.62 11.82
C LYS A 415 28.72 -20.99 12.13
N ILE A 416 28.56 -19.69 11.86
CA ILE A 416 27.29 -18.97 12.02
C ILE A 416 26.29 -19.37 10.91
N SER A 417 26.75 -19.50 9.67
CA SER A 417 25.94 -19.96 8.52
C SER A 417 25.42 -21.40 8.70
N MET A 418 26.18 -22.26 9.40
CA MET A 418 25.73 -23.59 9.80
C MET A 418 24.62 -23.59 10.86
N HIS A 419 24.55 -22.58 11.73
CA HIS A 419 23.51 -22.46 12.78
C HIS A 419 22.32 -21.60 12.36
N VAL A 420 22.51 -20.68 11.42
CA VAL A 420 21.46 -19.78 10.89
C VAL A 420 21.36 -20.03 9.38
N PRO A 421 20.46 -20.92 8.94
CA PRO A 421 20.34 -21.27 7.52
C PRO A 421 19.91 -20.09 6.63
N GLY A 422 19.28 -19.06 7.20
CA GLY A 422 18.88 -17.85 6.47
C GLY A 422 19.19 -16.53 7.20
N PRO A 423 20.47 -16.09 7.23
CA PRO A 423 20.88 -14.84 7.91
C PRO A 423 20.12 -13.57 7.46
N PRO A 424 19.78 -13.39 6.17
CA PRO A 424 18.98 -12.24 5.72
C PRO A 424 17.60 -12.15 6.39
N PHE A 425 16.95 -13.30 6.66
CA PHE A 425 15.65 -13.30 7.33
C PHE A 425 15.77 -12.94 8.82
N VAL A 426 16.87 -13.30 9.48
CA VAL A 426 17.15 -12.87 10.86
C VAL A 426 17.42 -11.37 10.92
N PHE A 427 18.16 -10.82 9.96
CA PHE A 427 18.28 -9.37 9.81
C PHE A 427 16.92 -8.71 9.61
N GLY A 428 16.08 -9.29 8.74
CA GLY A 428 14.72 -8.84 8.54
C GLY A 428 13.90 -8.82 9.83
N ALA A 429 13.96 -9.89 10.62
CA ALA A 429 13.31 -9.99 11.92
C ALA A 429 13.75 -8.88 12.89
N LEU A 430 15.04 -8.53 12.92
CA LEU A 430 15.53 -7.41 13.75
C LEU A 430 14.95 -6.07 13.28
N CYS A 431 14.85 -5.84 11.97
CA CYS A 431 14.21 -4.64 11.42
C CYS A 431 12.72 -4.56 11.81
N VAL A 432 11.96 -5.66 11.65
CA VAL A 432 10.55 -5.72 12.05
C VAL A 432 10.38 -5.55 13.55
N PHE A 433 11.27 -6.08 14.37
CA PHE A 433 11.27 -5.84 15.82
C PHE A 433 11.39 -4.34 16.14
N CYS A 434 12.32 -3.64 15.48
CA CYS A 434 12.41 -2.18 15.58
C CYS A 434 11.12 -1.49 15.09
N ALA A 435 10.49 -2.01 14.03
CA ALA A 435 9.20 -1.49 13.53
C ALA A 435 8.09 -1.63 14.57
N ILE A 436 8.03 -2.74 15.32
CA ILE A 436 7.08 -2.96 16.43
C ILE A 436 7.31 -1.94 17.54
N VAL A 437 8.59 -1.71 17.91
CA VAL A 437 8.94 -0.71 18.94
C VAL A 437 8.47 0.67 18.51
N VAL A 438 8.75 1.09 17.26
CA VAL A 438 8.26 2.38 16.73
C VAL A 438 6.73 2.43 16.70
N ALA A 439 6.08 1.35 16.24
CA ALA A 439 4.63 1.27 16.15
C ALA A 439 3.94 1.33 17.52
N ALA A 440 4.60 0.88 18.59
CA ALA A 440 4.10 0.98 19.95
C ALA A 440 3.94 2.44 20.42
N PHE A 441 4.75 3.37 19.90
CA PHE A 441 4.66 4.80 20.22
C PHE A 441 3.62 5.58 19.39
N ILE A 442 2.99 4.93 18.40
CA ILE A 442 1.92 5.57 17.63
C ILE A 442 0.72 5.87 18.54
N PRO A 443 0.15 7.08 18.53
CA PRO A 443 -0.97 7.46 19.39
C PRO A 443 -2.25 6.64 19.11
N GLU A 444 -2.97 6.23 20.16
CA GLU A 444 -4.24 5.51 20.02
C GLU A 444 -5.38 6.44 19.57
N GLY A 445 -6.13 6.03 18.55
CA GLY A 445 -7.09 6.90 17.83
C GLY A 445 -8.26 7.45 18.63
N GLN A 446 -8.59 6.87 19.78
CA GLN A 446 -9.65 7.44 20.62
C GLN A 446 -9.23 8.74 21.29
N GLN A 447 -7.98 8.89 21.74
CA GLN A 447 -7.51 10.12 22.37
C GLN A 447 -7.40 11.27 21.36
N ALA A 448 -6.88 11.01 20.16
CA ALA A 448 -6.70 12.05 19.13
C ALA A 448 -8.03 12.54 18.53
N VAL A 449 -9.02 11.65 18.31
CA VAL A 449 -10.36 12.07 17.84
C VAL A 449 -11.08 12.85 18.93
N LEU A 450 -10.96 12.46 20.21
CA LEU A 450 -11.50 13.21 21.34
C LEU A 450 -10.82 14.58 21.48
N GLU A 451 -9.49 14.66 21.34
CA GLU A 451 -8.74 15.92 21.37
C GLU A 451 -9.08 16.83 20.19
N LYS A 452 -9.22 16.30 18.97
CA LYS A 452 -9.57 17.08 17.78
C LYS A 452 -11.03 17.56 17.85
N LYS A 453 -11.93 16.74 18.38
CA LYS A 453 -13.32 17.13 18.64
C LYS A 453 -13.41 18.19 19.74
N ARG A 454 -12.59 18.06 20.80
CA ARG A 454 -12.47 19.04 21.89
C ARG A 454 -11.91 20.36 21.38
N ALA A 455 -10.83 20.34 20.61
CA ALA A 455 -10.26 21.52 19.97
C ALA A 455 -11.23 22.19 18.98
N SER A 456 -12.01 21.42 18.22
CA SER A 456 -13.04 22.00 17.34
C SER A 456 -14.18 22.65 18.11
N LEU A 457 -14.57 22.06 19.26
CA LEU A 457 -15.56 22.62 20.17
C LEU A 457 -15.02 23.87 20.86
N ASP A 458 -13.75 23.89 21.26
CA ASP A 458 -13.10 25.04 21.88
C ASP A 458 -12.98 26.21 20.89
N VAL A 459 -12.65 25.93 19.61
CA VAL A 459 -12.63 26.95 18.54
C VAL A 459 -14.04 27.45 18.22
N GLN A 460 -15.04 26.55 18.15
CA GLN A 460 -16.44 26.97 17.99
C GLN A 460 -16.92 27.78 19.19
N TYR A 461 -16.51 27.43 20.40
CA TYR A 461 -16.81 28.17 21.61
C TYR A 461 -16.12 29.54 21.62
N GLU A 462 -14.85 29.65 21.21
CA GLU A 462 -14.14 30.93 21.07
C GLU A 462 -14.75 31.83 20.00
N ILE A 463 -15.22 31.25 18.88
CA ILE A 463 -15.94 31.98 17.82
C ILE A 463 -17.32 32.44 18.31
N GLU A 464 -18.05 31.59 19.03
CA GLU A 464 -19.37 31.93 19.61
C GLU A 464 -19.26 32.94 20.77
N THR A 465 -18.17 32.90 21.54
CA THR A 465 -17.91 33.83 22.66
C THR A 465 -17.18 35.10 22.25
N GLY A 466 -16.84 35.23 20.96
CA GLY A 466 -16.31 36.40 20.26
C GLY A 466 -15.87 37.56 21.14
N HIS A 467 -14.56 37.73 21.31
CA HIS A 467 -13.95 38.97 21.82
C HIS A 467 -14.73 39.66 22.94
N LYS A 468 -14.75 39.06 24.14
CA LYS A 468 -15.03 39.83 25.36
C LYS A 468 -13.83 39.73 26.31
N LEU A 469 -13.18 40.87 26.52
CA LEU A 469 -12.25 41.08 27.63
C LEU A 469 -12.88 40.56 28.94
N PRO A 470 -12.06 40.10 29.91
CA PRO A 470 -12.57 39.45 31.11
C PRO A 470 -13.37 40.44 31.97
N SER A 471 -14.69 40.27 32.01
CA SER A 471 -15.55 40.83 33.05
C SER A 471 -15.54 39.90 34.27
N SER A 472 -15.39 40.46 35.47
CA SER A 472 -15.09 39.81 36.75
C SER A 472 -16.19 38.91 37.36
N LEU A 473 -16.99 38.22 36.55
CA LEU A 473 -18.10 37.37 37.01
C LEU A 473 -18.17 36.09 36.16
N ALA A 474 -17.20 35.20 36.36
CA ALA A 474 -17.32 33.80 35.95
C ALA A 474 -17.63 32.95 37.20
N PRO A 475 -18.67 32.09 37.20
CA PRO A 475 -18.84 31.14 38.28
C PRO A 475 -17.81 30.02 38.12
N LEU A 476 -16.97 29.87 39.14
CA LEU A 476 -16.07 28.74 39.37
C LEU A 476 -16.85 27.43 39.29
N ILE A 477 -16.73 26.68 38.19
CA ILE A 477 -17.06 25.26 38.19
C ILE A 477 -15.81 24.50 38.63
N ARG A 478 -15.84 24.21 39.93
CA ARG A 478 -14.90 23.45 40.73
C ARG A 478 -14.70 22.04 40.14
N SER A 479 -13.44 21.70 39.85
CA SER A 479 -13.00 20.32 39.67
C SER A 479 -12.99 19.64 41.04
N ASP A 480 -13.88 18.69 41.27
CA ASP A 480 -13.70 17.67 42.30
C ASP A 480 -14.60 16.45 42.01
N SER A 481 -13.98 15.27 42.18
CA SER A 481 -14.60 13.96 42.39
C SER A 481 -15.01 13.14 41.15
N LEU A 482 -14.22 12.12 40.82
CA LEU A 482 -14.43 10.78 41.38
C LEU A 482 -13.31 9.82 40.94
N ALA A 483 -12.31 9.70 41.81
CA ALA A 483 -11.70 8.42 42.12
C ALA A 483 -12.69 7.61 42.97
N GLN A 484 -12.56 6.27 42.93
CA GLN A 484 -13.31 5.21 43.64
C GLN A 484 -14.50 4.59 42.88
N LEU A 485 -14.22 3.58 42.05
CA LEU A 485 -14.49 2.15 42.31
C LEU A 485 -13.91 1.26 41.21
#